data_AF-A0AA46DYA6-F1
#
_entry.id   AF-A0AA46DYA6-F1
#
_cell.length_a   1.000
_cell.length_b   1.000
_cell.length_c   1.000
_cell.angle_alpha   90.00
_cell.angle_beta   90.00
_cell.angle_gamma   90.00
#
_symmetry.space_group_name_H-M   'P 1'
#
loop_
_entity.id
_entity.type
_entity.pdbx_description
1 polymer ?
#
loop_
_entity_poly.entity_id
_entity_poly.type
_entity_poly.pdbx_seq_one_letter_code
_entity_poly.pdbx_strand_id
1 'polypeptide(L)'
;MKKFYLKRNKIVIDDKEYYISNDIIYELNLIKKESVSEEEYRIIIKSIIKSRALYYLSKRDYLKKELKYKLETKFFVEKKIIEEIIDELEKIGYIDDRSFIKSYIKNKNSSIEKKKYELSIKGAEKKILEEEIKELREEIKENEYKNIRKNLRKVRNREKNKQIEYLMRKGFKYEDIKTILKEER
;
A
#
# COMPACT_ATOMS: atom_id res chain seq x y z
N MET A 1 -6.26 -22.78 26.36
CA MET A 1 -5.25 -23.72 25.83
C MET A 1 -5.73 -24.22 24.49
N LYS A 2 -4.97 -23.94 23.43
CA LYS A 2 -5.33 -24.25 22.03
C LYS A 2 -4.47 -25.40 21.54
N LYS A 3 -5.10 -26.47 21.04
CA LYS A 3 -4.38 -27.58 20.42
C LYS A 3 -3.80 -27.14 19.08
N PHE A 4 -2.66 -27.70 18.70
CA PHE A 4 -2.07 -27.48 17.40
C PHE A 4 -1.41 -28.76 16.87
N TYR A 5 -1.13 -28.77 15.57
CA TYR A 5 -0.29 -29.78 14.95
C TYR A 5 0.90 -29.09 14.26
N LEU A 6 2.10 -29.61 14.47
CA LEU A 6 3.34 -29.08 13.89
C LEU A 6 4.04 -30.14 13.04
N LYS A 7 4.36 -29.78 11.80
CA LYS A 7 5.18 -30.60 10.89
C LYS A 7 6.21 -29.70 10.20
N ARG A 8 7.50 -29.86 10.54
CA ARG A 8 8.56 -28.92 10.13
C ARG A 8 8.19 -27.49 10.56
N ASN A 9 8.13 -26.56 9.61
CA ASN A 9 7.75 -25.16 9.83
C ASN A 9 6.26 -24.87 9.61
N LYS A 10 5.45 -25.90 9.31
CA LYS A 10 4.01 -25.79 9.10
C LYS A 10 3.28 -26.08 10.40
N ILE A 11 2.50 -25.12 10.87
CA ILE A 11 1.63 -25.23 12.03
C ILE A 11 0.16 -25.20 11.60
N VAL A 12 -0.65 -26.09 12.18
CA VAL A 12 -2.11 -26.10 12.02
C VAL A 12 -2.72 -25.77 13.37
N ILE A 13 -3.48 -24.67 13.44
CA ILE A 13 -4.14 -24.18 14.64
C ILE A 13 -5.46 -23.47 14.26
N ASP A 14 -6.52 -23.68 15.05
CA ASP A 14 -7.89 -23.25 14.73
C ASP A 14 -8.31 -23.62 13.30
N ASP A 15 -8.04 -24.89 12.92
CA ASP A 15 -8.31 -25.47 11.59
C ASP A 15 -7.68 -24.74 10.41
N LYS A 16 -6.68 -23.90 10.67
CA LYS A 16 -5.96 -23.14 9.65
C LYS A 16 -4.48 -23.48 9.63
N GLU A 17 -3.96 -23.55 8.42
CA GLU A 17 -2.56 -23.82 8.15
C GLU A 17 -1.77 -22.53 7.98
N TYR A 18 -0.65 -22.45 8.70
CA TYR A 18 0.31 -21.37 8.59
C TYR A 18 1.74 -21.90 8.55
N TYR A 19 2.64 -21.07 8.05
CA TYR A 19 4.08 -21.29 8.14
C TYR A 19 4.66 -20.31 9.14
N ILE A 20 5.46 -20.82 10.09
CA ILE A 20 6.15 -20.04 11.12
C ILE A 20 7.66 -20.15 10.97
N SER A 21 8.41 -19.17 11.46
CA SER A 21 9.87 -19.25 11.47
C SER A 21 10.33 -20.33 12.44
N ASN A 22 11.52 -20.88 12.18
CA ASN A 22 12.14 -21.86 13.09
C ASN A 22 12.42 -21.22 14.47
N ASP A 23 12.74 -19.92 14.52
CA ASP A 23 12.99 -19.20 15.76
C ASP A 23 11.79 -19.28 16.72
N ILE A 24 10.56 -19.08 16.22
CA ILE A 24 9.33 -19.20 17.04
C ILE A 24 9.12 -20.64 17.53
N ILE A 25 9.45 -21.63 16.71
CA ILE A 25 9.34 -23.05 17.08
C ILE A 25 10.26 -23.36 18.26
N TYR A 26 11.49 -22.86 18.22
CA TYR A 26 12.49 -23.07 19.27
C TYR A 26 12.18 -22.25 20.52
N GLU A 27 11.86 -20.97 20.37
CA GLU A 27 11.55 -20.04 21.47
C GLU A 27 10.39 -20.56 22.33
N LEU A 28 9.31 -21.03 21.70
CA LEU A 28 8.13 -21.56 22.40
C LEU A 28 8.21 -23.06 22.69
N ASN A 29 9.31 -23.72 22.29
CA ASN A 29 9.54 -25.15 22.44
C ASN A 29 8.35 -26.00 21.92
N LEU A 30 7.82 -25.64 20.75
CA LEU A 30 6.57 -26.21 20.21
C LEU A 30 6.70 -27.70 19.86
N ILE A 31 7.92 -28.18 19.60
CA ILE A 31 8.18 -29.59 19.26
C ILE A 31 7.76 -30.53 20.39
N LYS A 32 7.80 -30.06 21.64
CA LYS A 32 7.50 -30.85 22.85
C LYS A 32 6.10 -30.57 23.41
N LYS A 33 5.23 -29.88 22.65
CA LYS A 33 3.91 -29.44 23.11
C LYS A 33 2.81 -29.94 22.17
N GLU A 34 1.65 -30.23 22.74
CA GLU A 34 0.42 -30.55 21.98
C GLU A 34 -0.60 -29.40 21.99
N SER A 35 -0.40 -28.44 22.89
CA SER A 35 -1.22 -27.24 23.00
C SER A 35 -0.39 -26.04 23.43
N VAL A 36 -0.92 -24.85 23.16
CA VAL A 36 -0.33 -23.56 23.54
C VAL A 36 -1.26 -22.80 24.48
N SER A 37 -0.67 -21.96 25.34
CA SER A 37 -1.41 -20.97 26.12
C SER A 37 -1.98 -19.87 25.20
N GLU A 38 -2.89 -19.04 25.71
CA GLU A 38 -3.40 -17.91 24.92
C GLU A 38 -2.31 -16.88 24.59
N GLU A 39 -1.32 -16.73 25.45
CA GLU A 39 -0.17 -15.85 25.23
C GLU A 39 0.74 -16.38 24.12
N GLU A 40 1.07 -17.67 24.17
CA GLU A 40 1.84 -18.35 23.12
C GLU A 40 1.11 -18.33 21.78
N TYR A 41 -0.20 -18.56 21.78
CA TYR A 41 -1.04 -18.42 20.60
C TYR A 41 -0.92 -17.02 19.99
N ARG A 42 -1.00 -15.97 20.83
CA ARG A 42 -0.88 -14.59 20.38
C ARG A 42 0.50 -14.30 19.78
N ILE A 43 1.58 -14.83 20.36
CA ILE A 43 2.95 -14.72 19.82
C ILE A 43 3.03 -15.36 18.43
N ILE A 44 2.52 -16.59 18.29
CA ILE A 44 2.51 -17.33 17.02
C ILE A 44 1.77 -16.54 15.95
N ILE A 45 0.53 -16.13 16.22
CA ILE A 45 -0.31 -15.39 15.27
C ILE A 45 0.32 -14.05 14.90
N LYS A 46 0.86 -13.30 15.87
CA LYS A 46 1.57 -12.04 15.58
C LYS A 46 2.73 -12.27 14.64
N SER A 47 3.56 -13.29 14.88
CA SER A 47 4.70 -13.61 14.03
C SER A 47 4.29 -13.95 12.59
N ILE A 48 3.21 -14.72 12.42
CA ILE A 48 2.67 -15.09 11.11
C ILE A 48 2.21 -13.84 10.34
N ILE A 49 1.42 -12.98 10.99
CA ILE A 49 0.86 -11.78 10.36
C ILE A 49 1.97 -10.77 10.04
N LYS A 50 2.93 -10.57 10.95
CA LYS A 50 4.08 -9.70 10.74
C LYS A 50 4.94 -10.17 9.57
N SER A 51 5.24 -11.47 9.50
CA SER A 51 5.98 -12.06 8.36
C SER A 51 5.24 -11.82 7.04
N ARG A 52 3.90 -11.93 7.05
CA ARG A 52 3.08 -11.63 5.86
C ARG A 52 3.07 -10.15 5.50
N ALA A 53 3.01 -9.27 6.48
CA ALA A 53 3.06 -7.82 6.28
C ALA A 53 4.40 -7.40 5.66
N LEU A 54 5.52 -7.90 6.22
CA LEU A 54 6.86 -7.68 5.67
C LEU A 54 7.00 -8.20 4.24
N TYR A 55 6.43 -9.38 3.94
CA TYR A 55 6.39 -9.88 2.56
C TYR A 55 5.58 -8.99 1.60
N TYR A 56 4.54 -8.31 2.08
CA TYR A 56 3.83 -7.34 1.24
C TYR A 56 4.67 -6.08 1.03
N LEU A 57 5.25 -5.54 2.10
CA LEU A 57 6.10 -4.35 2.06
C LEU A 57 7.36 -4.54 1.23
N SER A 58 7.93 -5.76 1.21
CA SER A 58 9.10 -6.08 0.39
C SER A 58 8.83 -6.00 -1.12
N LYS A 59 7.56 -5.97 -1.54
CA LYS A 59 7.18 -5.87 -2.96
C LYS A 59 6.89 -4.44 -3.40
N ARG A 60 6.36 -3.63 -2.50
CA ARG A 60 6.05 -2.21 -2.69
C ARG A 60 5.60 -1.61 -1.36
N ASP A 61 5.60 -0.29 -1.32
CA ASP A 61 5.02 0.47 -0.23
C ASP A 61 3.48 0.37 -0.23
N TYR A 62 2.92 0.49 0.97
CA TYR A 62 1.48 0.52 1.23
C TYR A 62 1.16 1.68 2.15
N LEU A 63 -0.03 2.26 1.98
CA LEU A 63 -0.62 3.09 3.02
C LEU A 63 -1.03 2.22 4.23
N LYS A 64 -0.98 2.80 5.43
CA LYS A 64 -1.39 2.17 6.69
C LYS A 64 -2.74 1.48 6.57
N LYS A 65 -3.75 2.20 6.06
CA LYS A 65 -5.12 1.66 5.86
C LYS A 65 -5.16 0.55 4.81
N GLU A 66 -4.40 0.68 3.72
CA GLU A 66 -4.33 -0.32 2.65
C GLU A 66 -3.76 -1.65 3.19
N LEU A 67 -2.66 -1.58 3.94
CA LEU A 67 -2.03 -2.76 4.51
C LEU A 67 -2.90 -3.39 5.60
N LYS A 68 -3.47 -2.58 6.49
CA LYS A 68 -4.39 -3.06 7.54
C LYS A 68 -5.55 -3.84 6.94
N TYR A 69 -6.28 -3.26 5.99
CA TYR A 69 -7.40 -3.93 5.32
C TYR A 69 -6.97 -5.23 4.64
N LYS A 70 -5.80 -5.23 4.00
CA LYS A 70 -5.25 -6.42 3.34
C LYS A 70 -4.89 -7.55 4.32
N LEU A 71 -4.46 -7.22 5.53
CA LEU A 71 -4.20 -8.21 6.59
C LEU A 71 -5.51 -8.71 7.22
N GLU A 72 -6.47 -7.82 7.49
CA GLU A 72 -7.79 -8.18 8.07
C GLU A 72 -8.58 -9.11 7.15
N THR A 73 -8.53 -8.88 5.83
CA THR A 73 -9.18 -9.76 4.84
C THR A 73 -8.47 -11.11 4.69
N LYS A 74 -7.19 -11.20 5.05
CA LYS A 74 -6.39 -12.43 4.95
C LYS A 74 -6.45 -13.27 6.22
N PHE A 75 -6.52 -12.62 7.38
CA PHE A 75 -6.45 -13.25 8.69
C PHE A 75 -7.72 -12.94 9.49
N PHE A 76 -8.46 -13.99 9.84
CA PHE A 76 -9.64 -13.88 10.68
C PHE A 76 -9.24 -13.99 12.15
N VAL A 77 -8.68 -12.89 12.67
CA VAL A 77 -8.20 -12.75 14.07
C VAL A 77 -8.73 -11.45 14.67
N GLU A 78 -8.51 -11.24 15.97
CA GLU A 78 -8.85 -9.97 16.61
C GLU A 78 -8.16 -8.78 15.93
N LYS A 79 -8.93 -7.75 15.58
CA LYS A 79 -8.42 -6.55 14.89
C LYS A 79 -7.28 -5.89 15.64
N LYS A 80 -7.31 -5.92 16.97
CA LYS A 80 -6.27 -5.37 17.85
C LYS A 80 -4.88 -5.96 17.56
N ILE A 81 -4.78 -7.24 17.20
CA ILE A 81 -3.51 -7.88 16.85
C ILE A 81 -2.91 -7.23 15.59
N ILE A 82 -3.75 -6.97 14.59
CA ILE A 82 -3.32 -6.34 13.34
C ILE A 82 -2.97 -4.87 13.58
N GLU A 83 -3.75 -4.16 14.39
CA GLU A 83 -3.45 -2.77 14.77
C GLU A 83 -2.07 -2.66 15.43
N GLU A 84 -1.77 -3.51 16.41
CA GLU A 84 -0.47 -3.53 17.08
C GLU A 84 0.69 -3.79 16.11
N ILE A 85 0.52 -4.66 15.11
CA ILE A 85 1.54 -4.92 14.09
C ILE A 85 1.72 -3.72 13.17
N ILE A 86 0.63 -3.09 12.76
CA ILE A 86 0.68 -1.91 11.91
C ILE A 86 1.39 -0.76 12.63
N ASP A 87 1.04 -0.51 13.90
CA ASP A 87 1.67 0.54 14.71
C ASP A 87 3.16 0.24 14.96
N GLU A 88 3.52 -1.03 15.17
CA GLU A 88 4.92 -1.45 15.26
C GLU A 88 5.67 -1.12 13.97
N LEU A 89 5.15 -1.54 12.81
CA LEU A 89 5.78 -1.34 11.50
C LEU A 89 5.90 0.15 11.14
N GLU A 90 4.93 0.97 11.50
CA GLU A 90 5.00 2.43 11.37
C GLU A 90 6.10 3.00 12.27
N LYS A 91 6.16 2.59 13.54
CA LYS A 91 7.17 3.06 14.50
C LYS A 91 8.60 2.75 14.07
N ILE A 92 8.83 1.59 13.42
CA ILE A 92 10.15 1.20 12.90
C ILE A 92 10.40 1.69 11.46
N GLY A 93 9.50 2.50 10.89
CA GLY A 93 9.69 3.18 9.61
C GLY A 93 9.43 2.32 8.36
N TYR A 94 8.81 1.14 8.49
CA TYR A 94 8.41 0.33 7.34
C TYR A 94 7.13 0.85 6.68
N ILE A 95 6.34 1.66 7.38
CA ILE A 95 5.15 2.31 6.86
C ILE A 95 5.30 3.81 7.12
N ASP A 96 5.16 4.60 6.06
CA ASP A 96 5.15 6.06 6.13
C ASP A 96 4.17 6.60 5.09
N ASP A 97 2.97 6.97 5.56
CA ASP A 97 1.90 7.49 4.70
C ASP A 97 2.30 8.82 4.03
N ARG A 98 3.06 9.69 4.71
CA ARG A 98 3.52 10.97 4.15
C ARG A 98 4.50 10.72 3.01
N SER A 99 5.53 9.93 3.26
CA SER A 99 6.53 9.57 2.25
C SER A 99 5.88 8.89 1.05
N PHE A 100 4.94 7.96 1.30
CA PHE A 100 4.17 7.33 0.24
C PHE A 100 3.40 8.34 -0.60
N ILE A 101 2.60 9.22 0.04
CA ILE A 101 1.78 10.23 -0.64
C ILE A 101 2.65 11.17 -1.46
N LYS A 102 3.74 11.69 -0.87
CA LYS A 102 4.70 12.58 -1.53
C LYS A 102 5.31 11.93 -2.76
N SER A 103 5.81 10.69 -2.63
CA SER A 103 6.35 9.91 -3.74
C SER A 103 5.30 9.66 -4.83
N TYR A 104 4.08 9.30 -4.44
CA TYR A 104 2.97 9.04 -5.37
C TYR A 104 2.60 10.29 -6.19
N ILE A 105 2.54 11.45 -5.53
CA ILE A 105 2.26 12.74 -6.18
C ILE A 105 3.36 13.07 -7.19
N LYS A 106 4.64 12.94 -6.81
CA LYS A 106 5.77 13.30 -7.68
C LYS A 106 5.94 12.36 -8.87
N ASN A 107 5.80 11.05 -8.66
CA ASN A 107 6.22 10.06 -9.64
C ASN A 107 5.12 9.66 -10.63
N LYS A 108 3.84 9.86 -10.30
CA LYS A 108 2.74 9.42 -11.17
C LYS A 108 2.47 10.39 -12.31
N ASN A 109 2.44 9.88 -13.55
CA ASN A 109 2.20 10.69 -14.76
C ASN A 109 0.69 10.79 -15.08
N SER A 110 -0.08 11.40 -14.18
CA SER A 110 -1.50 11.73 -14.31
C SER A 110 -1.75 13.12 -13.72
N SER A 111 -2.97 13.65 -13.85
CA SER A 111 -3.30 14.92 -13.19
C SER A 111 -3.29 14.80 -11.67
N ILE A 112 -3.19 15.94 -11.00
CA ILE A 112 -3.29 15.98 -9.54
C ILE A 112 -4.66 15.51 -9.05
N GLU A 113 -5.75 15.85 -9.73
CA GLU A 113 -7.11 15.43 -9.35
C GLU A 113 -7.24 13.91 -9.41
N LYS A 114 -6.67 13.27 -10.45
CA LYS A 114 -6.66 11.81 -10.54
C LYS A 114 -5.83 11.18 -9.42
N LYS A 115 -4.66 11.76 -9.10
CA LYS A 115 -3.83 11.27 -7.99
C LYS A 115 -4.56 11.37 -6.65
N LYS A 116 -5.23 12.49 -6.38
CA LYS A 116 -6.06 12.68 -5.17
C LYS A 116 -7.11 11.60 -5.03
N TYR A 117 -7.86 11.35 -6.11
CA TYR A 117 -8.91 10.33 -6.13
C TYR A 117 -8.35 8.93 -5.86
N GLU A 118 -7.27 8.55 -6.54
CA GLU A 118 -6.64 7.24 -6.34
C GLU A 118 -6.06 7.07 -4.93
N LEU A 119 -5.42 8.11 -4.38
CA LEU A 119 -4.91 8.09 -3.00
C LEU A 119 -6.04 7.97 -1.98
N SER A 120 -7.16 8.65 -2.20
CA SER A 120 -8.35 8.53 -1.37
C SER A 120 -8.91 7.11 -1.37
N ILE A 121 -9.03 6.47 -2.55
CA ILE A 121 -9.46 5.06 -2.65
C ILE A 121 -8.50 4.12 -1.92
N LYS A 122 -7.19 4.39 -1.99
CA LYS A 122 -6.16 3.63 -1.28
C LYS A 122 -6.18 3.85 0.23
N GLY A 123 -6.99 4.78 0.72
CA GLY A 123 -7.16 5.05 2.15
C GLY A 123 -6.22 6.10 2.70
N ALA A 124 -5.65 6.98 1.87
CA ALA A 124 -4.85 8.10 2.35
C ALA A 124 -5.67 8.96 3.33
N GLU A 125 -5.07 9.32 4.46
CA GLU A 125 -5.71 10.24 5.38
C GLU A 125 -5.89 11.61 4.73
N LYS A 126 -7.11 12.14 4.77
CA LYS A 126 -7.46 13.41 4.11
C LYS A 126 -6.55 14.55 4.55
N LYS A 127 -6.30 14.67 5.86
CA LYS A 127 -5.46 15.71 6.44
C LYS A 127 -4.03 15.64 5.90
N ILE A 128 -3.41 14.46 5.97
CA ILE A 128 -2.05 14.23 5.45
C ILE A 128 -1.99 14.54 3.95
N LEU A 129 -2.96 14.04 3.17
CA LEU A 129 -3.02 14.28 1.74
C LEU A 129 -3.11 15.78 1.41
N GLU A 130 -3.97 16.53 2.09
CA GLU A 130 -4.14 17.97 1.88
C GLU A 130 -2.88 18.77 2.26
N GLU A 131 -2.20 18.39 3.35
CA GLU A 131 -0.94 18.99 3.76
C GLU A 131 0.17 18.77 2.73
N GLU A 132 0.38 17.54 2.27
CA GLU A 132 1.41 17.22 1.26
C GLU A 132 1.12 17.92 -0.08
N ILE A 133 -0.16 18.04 -0.48
CA ILE A 133 -0.54 18.78 -1.70
C ILE A 133 -0.26 20.27 -1.55
N LYS A 134 -0.50 20.84 -0.36
CA LYS A 134 -0.22 22.24 -0.07
C LYS A 134 1.28 22.51 -0.11
N GLU A 135 2.09 21.63 0.47
CA GLU A 135 3.55 21.73 0.44
C GLU A 135 4.10 21.64 -1.00
N LEU A 136 3.56 20.71 -1.80
CA LEU A 136 4.01 20.49 -3.18
C LEU A 136 3.33 21.39 -4.22
N ARG A 137 2.60 22.43 -3.82
CA ARG A 137 1.70 23.19 -4.71
C ARG A 137 2.40 23.72 -5.97
N GLU A 138 3.56 24.35 -5.82
CA GLU A 138 4.29 24.92 -6.96
C GLU A 138 4.88 23.82 -7.85
N GLU A 139 5.49 22.78 -7.26
CA GLU A 139 5.97 21.61 -8.01
C GLU A 139 4.85 20.92 -8.80
N ILE A 140 3.64 20.81 -8.23
CA ILE A 140 2.49 20.20 -8.90
C ILE A 140 2.10 21.01 -10.13
N LYS A 141 2.00 22.35 -10.01
CA LYS A 141 1.65 23.22 -11.14
C LYS A 141 2.66 23.10 -12.28
N GLU A 142 3.95 23.19 -11.96
CA GLU A 142 5.03 23.07 -12.94
C GLU A 142 5.02 21.70 -13.64
N ASN A 143 4.75 20.64 -12.88
CA ASN A 143 4.74 19.28 -13.41
C ASN A 143 3.48 18.95 -14.22
N GLU A 144 2.37 19.69 -14.10
CA GLU A 144 1.12 19.32 -14.77
C GLU A 144 1.26 19.39 -16.30
N TYR A 145 1.78 20.50 -16.83
CA TYR A 145 2.07 20.63 -18.26
C TYR A 145 3.15 19.66 -18.74
N LYS A 146 4.18 19.43 -17.92
CA LYS A 146 5.22 18.43 -18.20
C LYS A 146 4.62 17.01 -18.29
N ASN A 147 3.69 16.67 -17.42
CA ASN A 147 3.00 15.38 -17.40
C ASN A 147 2.08 15.21 -18.61
N ILE A 148 1.40 16.28 -19.04
CA ILE A 148 0.61 16.26 -20.28
C ILE A 148 1.53 16.01 -21.48
N ARG A 149 2.61 16.77 -21.66
CA ARG A 149 3.58 16.56 -22.76
C ARG A 149 4.15 15.14 -22.77
N LYS A 150 4.52 14.61 -21.60
CA LYS A 150 5.03 13.24 -21.46
C LYS A 150 4.00 12.18 -21.84
N ASN A 151 2.72 12.37 -21.50
CA ASN A 151 1.65 11.47 -21.90
C ASN A 151 1.32 11.61 -23.39
N LEU A 152 1.31 12.84 -23.92
CA LEU A 152 1.07 13.14 -25.33
C LEU A 152 2.09 12.43 -26.23
N ARG A 153 3.38 12.46 -25.88
CA ARG A 153 4.44 11.73 -26.60
C ARG A 153 4.14 10.25 -26.80
N LYS A 154 3.44 9.60 -25.85
CA LYS A 154 3.07 8.17 -25.94
C LYS A 154 1.96 7.88 -26.96
N VAL A 155 1.19 8.91 -27.34
CA VAL A 155 0.02 8.80 -28.21
C VAL A 155 0.10 9.75 -29.41
N ARG A 156 1.28 10.34 -29.68
CA ARG A 156 1.49 11.37 -30.71
C ARG A 156 1.13 10.90 -32.12
N ASN A 157 1.25 9.60 -32.38
CA ASN A 157 0.89 8.97 -33.65
C ASN A 157 -0.63 8.73 -33.83
N ARG A 158 -1.45 8.98 -32.80
CA ARG A 158 -2.90 8.83 -32.88
C ARG A 158 -3.56 10.10 -33.40
N GLU A 159 -4.78 9.97 -33.92
CA GLU A 159 -5.63 11.11 -34.26
C GLU A 159 -5.83 12.04 -33.05
N LYS A 160 -5.97 13.35 -33.30
CA LYS A 160 -6.08 14.38 -32.25
C LYS A 160 -7.18 14.06 -31.22
N ASN A 161 -8.34 13.59 -31.66
CA ASN A 161 -9.44 13.23 -30.73
C ASN A 161 -9.03 12.09 -29.79
N LYS A 162 -8.34 11.06 -30.30
CA LYS A 162 -7.83 9.94 -29.50
C LYS A 162 -6.73 10.36 -28.53
N GLN A 163 -5.92 11.36 -28.88
CA GLN A 163 -4.94 11.97 -27.97
C GLN A 163 -5.62 12.67 -26.80
N ILE A 164 -6.61 13.52 -27.10
CA ILE A 164 -7.39 14.26 -26.10
C ILE A 164 -8.10 13.30 -25.14
N GLU A 165 -8.82 12.30 -25.65
CA GLU A 165 -9.50 11.31 -24.81
C GLU A 165 -8.54 10.56 -23.89
N TYR A 166 -7.35 10.19 -24.39
CA TYR A 166 -6.33 9.54 -23.59
C TYR A 166 -5.88 10.43 -22.41
N LEU A 167 -5.64 11.71 -22.67
CA LEU A 167 -5.23 12.68 -21.66
C LEU A 167 -6.35 12.98 -20.66
N MET A 168 -7.61 13.06 -21.10
CA MET A 168 -8.77 13.19 -20.21
C MET A 168 -8.93 11.97 -19.30
N ARG A 169 -8.70 10.74 -19.81
CA ARG A 169 -8.66 9.53 -18.96
C ARG A 169 -7.50 9.55 -17.95
N LYS A 170 -6.46 10.36 -18.18
CA LYS A 170 -5.40 10.64 -17.19
C LYS A 170 -5.77 11.75 -16.20
N GLY A 171 -6.94 12.35 -16.35
CA GLY A 171 -7.54 13.35 -15.46
C GLY A 171 -7.14 14.79 -15.78
N PHE A 172 -6.41 15.04 -16.87
CA PHE A 172 -6.00 16.40 -17.24
C PHE A 172 -7.20 17.21 -17.74
N LYS A 173 -7.20 18.51 -17.42
CA LYS A 173 -8.25 19.43 -17.87
C LYS A 173 -8.17 19.64 -19.37
N TYR A 174 -9.33 19.73 -20.00
CA TYR A 174 -9.43 19.90 -21.45
C TYR A 174 -8.75 21.18 -21.95
N GLU A 175 -8.84 22.26 -21.20
CA GLU A 175 -8.20 23.54 -21.50
C GLU A 175 -6.67 23.42 -21.54
N ASP A 176 -6.07 22.81 -20.52
CA ASP A 176 -4.63 22.56 -20.45
C ASP A 176 -4.13 21.66 -21.59
N ILE A 177 -4.91 20.62 -21.93
CA ILE A 177 -4.63 19.75 -23.08
C ILE A 177 -4.62 20.56 -24.38
N LYS A 178 -5.63 21.42 -24.58
CA LYS A 178 -5.74 22.26 -25.78
C LYS A 178 -4.59 23.25 -25.90
N THR A 179 -4.18 23.88 -24.80
CA THR A 179 -3.03 24.81 -24.77
C THR A 179 -1.78 24.11 -25.27
N ILE A 180 -1.45 22.94 -24.71
CA ILE A 180 -0.25 22.18 -25.11
C ILE A 180 -0.33 21.68 -26.57
N LEU A 181 -1.49 21.22 -27.02
CA LEU A 181 -1.68 20.80 -28.42
C LEU A 181 -1.57 21.95 -29.43
N LYS A 182 -1.73 23.22 -28.99
CA LYS A 182 -1.48 24.39 -29.83
C LYS A 182 0.00 24.76 -29.87
N GLU A 183 0.71 24.62 -28.75
CA GLU A 183 2.16 24.89 -28.64
C GLU A 183 3.03 23.89 -29.39
N GLU A 184 2.60 22.63 -29.53
CA GLU A 184 3.33 21.60 -30.29
C GLU A 184 2.95 21.54 -31.78
N ARG A 185 2.32 22.60 -32.32
CA ARG A 185 2.11 22.79 -33.78
C ARG A 185 3.34 23.39 -34.41
#